data_AF-A0A813K9P2-F1
#
_entry.id   AF-A0A813K9P2-F1
#
_cell.length_a   1.000
_cell.length_b   1.000
_cell.length_c   1.000
_cell.angle_alpha   90.00
_cell.angle_beta   90.00
_cell.angle_gamma   90.00
#
_symmetry.space_group_name_H-M   'P 1'
#
loop_
_entity.id
_entity.type
_entity.pdbx_description
1 polymer ?
#
loop_
_entity_poly.entity_id
_entity_poly.type
_entity_poly.pdbx_seq_one_letter_code
_entity_poly.pdbx_strand_id
1 'polypeptide(L)'
;ARMLPAGGKSPGGSGNATAVAAAATDRTDAPLIADGRKAEQLIVKGSVKAVGSSLELPSTMKVLDSSGKVSTVSLVGGAAKMALCCGIPAPPGGWWGPFGFFRLVSYAFAACSVFGFLLALVAATGGPFQGVPLIGGQPDGFATVASLLLSFAAALCALASYAHEGLANEVTAMAKQNGAFADKNDKMDEQVKELGGVSTSLEQLKSSMGLHLDQLEDTLRSLHQVNCTMQMGTILRAFLMSDSFGNKDSRLEGDELTDFFGSAGPELKEVAPDFDFAGLQQEAMVVGIGLYNMRLLVNAVVAGCDQVPGRSTAMLALIVFGFNPDKHFDELLRALKVVLKQKSEVEIKALLDAKKGLARPQDHGRIPGKELMDIAREVMAADLSAKT
;
A
#
# COMPACT_ATOMS: atom_id res chain seq x y z
N ALA A 1 -25.32 -57.11 1.74
CA ALA A 1 -24.14 -56.27 1.48
C ALA A 1 -23.91 -55.39 2.71
N ARG A 2 -22.95 -55.77 3.55
CA ARG A 2 -22.70 -55.20 4.89
C ARG A 2 -21.20 -54.96 4.96
N MET A 3 -20.76 -53.71 5.08
CA MET A 3 -19.34 -53.36 5.22
C MET A 3 -19.15 -52.49 6.46
N LEU A 4 -18.38 -53.03 7.39
CA LEU A 4 -17.58 -52.42 8.45
C LEU A 4 -16.31 -53.30 8.53
N PRO A 5 -15.21 -52.88 9.19
CA PRO A 5 -14.55 -51.58 9.16
C PRO A 5 -13.06 -51.73 8.76
N ALA A 6 -12.40 -50.59 8.54
CA ALA A 6 -10.97 -50.49 8.30
C ALA A 6 -10.15 -50.88 9.55
N GLY A 7 -9.21 -51.81 9.37
CA GLY A 7 -8.20 -52.18 10.37
C GLY A 7 -6.92 -51.38 10.14
N GLY A 8 -6.43 -50.74 11.21
CA GLY A 8 -5.14 -50.08 11.23
C GLY A 8 -3.96 -51.07 11.33
N LYS A 9 -2.79 -50.60 10.87
CA LYS A 9 -1.46 -50.98 11.37
C LYS A 9 -0.45 -49.89 10.98
N SER A 10 -0.01 -49.13 11.98
CA SER A 10 1.37 -48.62 12.10
C SER A 10 2.26 -49.79 12.59
N PRO A 11 3.61 -49.82 12.48
CA PRO A 11 4.52 -48.74 12.93
C PRO A 11 5.87 -48.58 12.18
N GLY A 12 6.61 -47.53 12.58
CA GLY A 12 8.08 -47.45 12.51
C GLY A 12 8.61 -46.61 11.33
N GLY A 13 9.32 -45.49 11.50
CA GLY A 13 10.10 -45.01 12.64
C GLY A 13 11.57 -44.92 12.23
N SER A 14 12.02 -43.73 11.83
CA SER A 14 13.41 -43.21 11.83
C SER A 14 13.36 -41.89 11.05
N GLY A 15 13.46 -40.70 11.63
CA GLY A 15 14.48 -40.30 12.59
C GLY A 15 15.59 -39.58 11.81
N ASN A 16 15.42 -38.27 11.57
CA ASN A 16 16.57 -37.36 11.63
C ASN A 16 16.12 -35.92 11.92
N ALA A 17 16.76 -35.38 12.95
CA ALA A 17 16.54 -34.10 13.58
C ALA A 17 17.56 -33.08 13.09
N THR A 18 17.17 -31.80 13.09
CA THR A 18 17.92 -30.54 13.37
C THR A 18 17.30 -29.41 12.52
N ALA A 19 17.04 -28.20 13.01
CA ALA A 19 17.11 -27.61 14.34
C ALA A 19 16.07 -26.48 14.40
N VAL A 20 15.34 -26.42 15.52
CA VAL A 20 14.45 -25.32 15.89
C VAL A 20 15.30 -24.28 16.59
N ALA A 21 15.32 -23.05 16.07
CA ALA A 21 15.78 -21.89 16.83
C ALA A 21 14.55 -21.22 17.47
N ALA A 22 14.46 -21.33 18.80
CA ALA A 22 13.42 -20.74 19.60
C ALA A 22 13.72 -19.27 19.94
N ALA A 23 12.65 -18.48 19.93
CA ALA A 23 12.29 -17.35 20.78
C ALA A 23 13.37 -16.56 21.55
N ALA A 24 13.34 -15.23 21.35
CA ALA A 24 13.67 -14.21 22.35
C ALA A 24 12.52 -13.17 22.35
N THR A 25 11.57 -13.28 23.29
CA THR A 25 11.32 -12.33 24.41
C THR A 25 11.01 -10.91 23.93
N ASP A 26 9.74 -10.53 23.80
CA ASP A 26 8.91 -10.03 24.92
C ASP A 26 9.72 -9.26 25.99
N ARG A 27 9.77 -7.94 25.81
CA ARG A 27 10.01 -6.96 26.87
C ARG A 27 9.18 -5.71 26.58
N THR A 28 8.15 -5.62 27.39
CA THR A 28 7.31 -4.49 27.73
C THR A 28 8.07 -3.22 28.16
N ASP A 29 7.34 -2.11 28.02
CA ASP A 29 7.36 -0.91 28.88
C ASP A 29 8.63 -0.05 28.93
N ALA A 30 8.60 1.05 28.18
CA ALA A 30 9.25 2.28 28.58
C ALA A 30 8.22 3.43 28.55
N PRO A 31 7.97 4.12 29.68
CA PRO A 31 7.14 5.31 29.69
C PRO A 31 7.95 6.48 29.12
N LEU A 32 7.52 7.04 27.98
CA LEU A 32 8.04 8.32 27.52
C LEU A 32 7.42 9.43 28.37
N ILE A 33 8.14 9.76 29.44
CA ILE A 33 7.97 11.01 30.18
C ILE A 33 8.25 12.15 29.20
N ALA A 34 7.21 12.93 28.91
CA ALA A 34 7.33 14.19 28.19
C ALA A 34 8.14 15.17 29.04
N ASP A 35 9.40 15.39 28.68
CA ASP A 35 10.20 16.48 29.23
C ASP A 35 10.02 17.71 28.33
N GLY A 36 9.27 18.68 28.84
CA GLY A 36 8.95 19.90 28.12
C GLY A 36 10.18 20.76 27.90
N ARG A 37 10.56 20.99 26.63
CA ARG A 37 11.42 22.11 26.24
C ARG A 37 11.13 22.57 24.81
N LYS A 38 10.55 23.77 24.76
CA LYS A 38 10.59 24.83 23.73
C LYS A 38 10.75 24.43 22.26
N ALA A 39 9.70 24.76 21.51
CA ALA A 39 9.69 24.94 20.07
C ALA A 39 10.82 25.85 19.57
N GLU A 40 11.43 25.46 18.45
CA GLU A 40 11.87 26.39 17.43
C GLU A 40 11.52 25.82 16.04
N GLN A 41 10.82 26.66 15.27
CA GLN A 41 10.25 26.38 13.98
C GLN A 41 11.33 26.24 12.90
N LEU A 42 11.14 25.31 11.97
CA LEU A 42 11.64 25.49 10.61
C LEU A 42 10.65 24.93 9.59
N ILE A 43 9.90 25.82 8.96
CA ILE A 43 9.07 25.53 7.79
C ILE A 43 10.01 25.41 6.59
N VAL A 44 10.08 24.24 5.96
CA VAL A 44 10.69 24.08 4.63
C VAL A 44 9.59 23.70 3.64
N LYS A 45 9.13 24.70 2.86
CA LYS A 45 8.31 24.50 1.67
C LYS A 45 9.19 23.92 0.55
N GLY A 46 8.89 22.70 0.12
CA GLY A 46 9.41 22.12 -1.12
C GLY A 46 8.26 21.82 -2.08
N SER A 47 8.16 22.60 -3.16
CA SER A 47 7.28 22.31 -4.29
C SER A 47 8.02 21.37 -5.25
N VAL A 48 7.46 20.19 -5.52
CA VAL A 48 7.95 19.29 -6.57
C VAL A 48 6.97 19.34 -7.74
N LYS A 49 7.42 19.86 -8.87
CA LYS A 49 6.79 19.66 -10.18
C LYS A 49 7.41 18.42 -10.80
N ALA A 50 6.59 17.41 -11.10
CA ALA A 50 7.00 16.24 -11.88
C ALA A 50 6.57 16.41 -13.34
N VAL A 51 7.52 16.32 -14.26
CA VAL A 51 7.31 16.17 -15.70
C VAL A 51 8.29 15.10 -16.18
N GLY A 52 7.79 14.05 -16.83
CA GLY A 52 8.58 13.22 -17.74
C GLY A 52 8.91 11.81 -17.26
N SER A 53 8.63 10.86 -18.13
CA SER A 53 8.88 9.42 -18.05
C SER A 53 10.39 9.09 -18.00
N SER A 54 10.93 9.08 -16.79
CA SER A 54 12.14 8.38 -16.41
C SER A 54 11.99 8.05 -14.93
N LEU A 55 12.34 6.83 -14.51
CA LEU A 55 12.39 6.47 -13.10
C LEU A 55 13.58 7.22 -12.47
N GLU A 56 13.41 8.52 -12.25
CA GLU A 56 14.35 9.34 -11.51
C GLU A 56 14.17 9.00 -10.03
N LEU A 57 15.19 8.36 -9.44
CA LEU A 57 15.30 8.32 -7.99
C LEU A 57 15.30 9.77 -7.49
N PRO A 58 14.63 10.05 -6.36
CA PRO A 58 14.67 11.38 -5.77
C PRO A 58 16.14 11.79 -5.60
N SER A 59 16.50 12.95 -6.15
CA SER A 59 17.86 13.51 -6.11
C SER A 59 18.34 13.83 -4.69
N THR A 60 17.48 13.61 -3.69
CA THR A 60 17.74 13.82 -2.28
C THR A 60 17.15 12.67 -1.46
N MET A 61 17.96 12.02 -0.64
CA MET A 61 17.53 11.03 0.35
C MET A 61 17.47 11.70 1.72
N LYS A 62 16.36 11.52 2.45
CA LYS A 62 16.26 11.91 3.86
C LYS A 62 16.83 10.78 4.72
N VAL A 63 17.86 11.07 5.48
CA VAL A 63 18.52 10.12 6.39
C VAL A 63 18.34 10.62 7.82
N LEU A 64 17.86 9.75 8.70
CA LEU A 64 17.77 10.04 10.13
C LEU A 64 19.16 9.83 10.73
N ASP A 65 19.73 10.85 11.38
CA ASP A 65 20.98 10.68 12.11
C ASP A 65 20.75 10.03 13.49
N SER A 66 21.85 9.65 14.16
CA SER A 66 21.82 9.05 15.49
C SER A 66 21.30 9.99 16.60
N SER A 67 21.08 11.27 16.29
CA SER A 67 20.43 12.23 17.17
C SER A 67 18.93 12.43 16.88
N GLY A 68 18.37 11.66 15.94
CA GLY A 68 16.97 11.72 15.54
C GLY A 68 16.65 12.87 14.57
N LYS A 69 17.67 13.55 14.02
CA LYS A 69 17.49 14.67 13.09
C LYS A 69 17.53 14.17 11.65
N VAL A 70 16.53 14.58 10.87
CA VAL A 70 16.42 14.25 9.45
C VAL A 70 17.36 15.15 8.65
N SER A 71 18.41 14.58 8.05
CA SER A 71 19.35 15.26 7.15
C SER A 71 19.07 14.87 5.71
N THR A 72 19.11 15.84 4.78
CA THR A 72 18.89 15.59 3.34
C THR A 72 20.23 15.45 2.62
N VAL A 73 20.46 14.31 1.98
CA VAL A 73 21.70 14.01 1.24
C VAL A 73 21.41 14.02 -0.26
N SER A 74 22.10 14.88 -1.00
CA SER A 74 21.98 15.00 -2.46
C SER A 74 22.72 13.85 -3.16
N LEU A 75 22.02 13.07 -3.99
CA LEU A 75 22.60 12.07 -4.86
C LEU A 75 22.97 12.72 -6.21
N VAL A 76 24.25 12.95 -6.44
CA VAL A 76 24.76 13.55 -7.69
C VAL A 76 24.62 12.54 -8.84
N GLY A 77 23.56 12.66 -9.63
CA GLY A 77 23.31 11.84 -10.82
C GLY A 77 23.95 12.44 -12.07
N GLY A 78 25.12 11.95 -12.46
CA GLY A 78 25.73 12.25 -13.77
C GLY A 78 25.12 11.37 -14.86
N ALA A 79 24.35 11.96 -15.78
CA ALA A 79 23.69 11.24 -16.87
C ALA A 79 24.68 10.94 -18.03
N ALA A 80 25.51 9.91 -17.88
CA ALA A 80 26.22 9.28 -18.99
C ALA A 80 25.48 8.00 -19.40
N LYS A 81 24.90 7.98 -20.61
CA LYS A 81 24.25 6.80 -21.20
C LYS A 81 25.32 5.76 -21.55
N MET A 82 25.64 4.86 -20.62
CA MET A 82 26.28 3.60 -21.00
C MET A 82 25.26 2.78 -21.80
N ALA A 83 25.59 2.46 -23.04
CA ALA A 83 24.84 1.52 -23.86
C ALA A 83 24.71 0.19 -23.11
N LEU A 84 23.54 -0.47 -23.22
CA LEU A 84 23.33 -1.81 -22.68
C LEU A 84 24.46 -2.74 -23.15
N CYS A 85 25.45 -3.00 -22.30
CA CYS A 85 26.37 -4.09 -22.51
C CYS A 85 25.56 -5.39 -22.33
N CYS A 86 25.43 -6.14 -23.41
CA CYS A 86 24.93 -7.52 -23.41
C CYS A 86 23.44 -7.73 -23.03
N GLY A 87 22.58 -6.73 -23.23
CA GLY A 87 21.12 -6.89 -22.99
C GLY A 87 20.72 -7.01 -21.52
N ILE A 88 21.64 -6.76 -20.59
CA ILE A 88 21.36 -6.79 -19.15
C ILE A 88 20.65 -5.47 -18.79
N PRO A 89 19.47 -5.53 -18.13
CA PRO A 89 18.74 -4.33 -17.73
C PRO A 89 19.57 -3.48 -16.75
N ALA A 90 19.47 -2.16 -16.87
CA ALA A 90 20.19 -1.23 -16.00
C ALA A 90 19.79 -1.47 -14.53
N PRO A 91 20.75 -1.45 -13.58
CA PRO A 91 20.44 -1.57 -12.16
C PRO A 91 19.58 -0.39 -11.67
N PRO A 92 18.77 -0.59 -10.62
CA PRO A 92 18.05 0.51 -9.97
C PRO A 92 19.06 1.57 -9.50
N GLY A 93 18.89 2.82 -9.92
CA GLY A 93 19.84 3.91 -9.67
C GLY A 93 20.92 4.12 -10.73
N GLY A 94 20.89 3.35 -11.82
CA GLY A 94 21.81 3.48 -12.93
C GLY A 94 23.20 2.92 -12.63
N TRP A 95 24.02 2.81 -13.68
CA TRP A 95 25.35 2.19 -13.63
C TRP A 95 26.37 2.92 -12.74
N TRP A 96 26.18 4.23 -12.54
CA TRP A 96 27.05 5.07 -11.72
C TRP A 96 26.53 5.27 -10.29
N GLY A 97 25.35 4.75 -9.98
CA GLY A 97 24.90 4.65 -8.61
C GLY A 97 25.70 3.60 -7.83
N PRO A 98 25.64 3.62 -6.49
CA PRO A 98 26.33 2.63 -5.65
C PRO A 98 25.97 1.19 -6.05
N PHE A 99 24.72 0.94 -6.44
CA PHE A 99 24.24 -0.36 -6.93
C PHE A 99 24.83 -0.77 -8.28
N GLY A 100 24.94 0.17 -9.21
CA GLY A 100 25.56 -0.08 -10.51
C GLY A 100 27.06 -0.35 -10.40
N PHE A 101 27.73 0.33 -9.46
CA PHE A 101 29.15 0.08 -9.18
C PHE A 101 29.40 -1.34 -8.67
N PHE A 102 28.63 -1.84 -7.69
CA PHE A 102 28.79 -3.21 -7.20
C PHE A 102 28.52 -4.28 -8.26
N ARG A 103 27.55 -4.05 -9.17
CA ARG A 103 27.35 -4.93 -10.34
C ARG A 103 28.53 -4.93 -11.29
N LEU A 104 29.07 -3.76 -11.62
CA LEU A 104 30.24 -3.65 -12.48
C LEU A 104 31.46 -4.35 -11.87
N VAL A 105 31.66 -4.18 -10.57
CA VAL A 105 32.72 -4.86 -9.82
C VAL A 105 32.50 -6.38 -9.82
N SER A 106 31.28 -6.86 -9.60
CA SER A 106 30.95 -8.28 -9.67
C SER A 106 31.23 -8.87 -11.06
N TYR A 107 30.84 -8.17 -12.13
CA TYR A 107 31.14 -8.59 -13.50
C TYR A 107 32.63 -8.56 -13.83
N ALA A 108 33.37 -7.55 -13.34
CA ALA A 108 34.81 -7.49 -13.50
C ALA A 108 35.50 -8.69 -12.83
N PHE A 109 35.08 -9.05 -11.61
CA PHE A 109 35.61 -10.23 -10.91
C PHE A 109 35.18 -11.55 -11.57
N ALA A 110 33.96 -11.66 -12.07
CA ALA A 110 33.51 -12.83 -12.83
C ALA A 110 34.35 -13.01 -14.11
N ALA A 111 34.61 -11.92 -14.85
CA ALA A 111 35.48 -11.95 -16.02
C ALA A 111 36.92 -12.33 -15.64
N CYS A 112 37.45 -11.81 -14.53
CA CYS A 112 38.76 -12.19 -14.01
C CYS A 112 38.82 -13.68 -13.63
N SER A 113 37.75 -14.24 -13.08
CA SER A 113 37.66 -15.67 -12.76
C SER A 113 37.72 -16.52 -14.03
N VAL A 114 36.93 -16.19 -15.05
CA VAL A 114 36.98 -16.87 -16.35
C VAL A 114 38.37 -16.77 -16.98
N PHE A 115 39.00 -15.58 -16.92
CA PHE A 115 40.35 -15.39 -17.44
C PHE A 115 41.39 -16.21 -16.68
N GLY A 116 41.32 -16.26 -15.34
CA GLY A 116 42.20 -17.10 -14.52
C GLY A 116 42.04 -18.59 -14.82
N PHE A 117 40.81 -19.05 -15.05
CA PHE A 117 40.54 -20.43 -15.47
C PHE A 117 41.13 -20.74 -16.86
N LEU A 118 41.00 -19.83 -17.82
CA LEU A 118 41.63 -19.98 -19.13
C LEU A 118 43.16 -20.01 -19.04
N LEU A 119 43.76 -19.15 -18.22
CA LEU A 119 45.20 -19.18 -17.96
C LEU A 119 45.64 -20.50 -17.32
N ALA A 120 44.86 -21.05 -16.39
CA ALA A 120 45.13 -22.35 -15.80
C ALA A 120 45.12 -23.48 -16.85
N LEU A 121 44.17 -23.46 -17.80
CA LEU A 121 44.11 -24.42 -18.91
C LEU A 121 45.32 -24.32 -19.84
N VAL A 122 45.73 -23.09 -20.18
CA VAL A 122 46.92 -22.86 -21.02
C VAL A 122 48.19 -23.33 -20.30
N ALA A 123 48.35 -22.99 -19.01
CA ALA A 123 49.49 -23.41 -18.20
C ALA A 123 49.56 -24.94 -18.03
N ALA A 124 48.42 -25.61 -17.86
CA ALA A 124 48.35 -27.06 -17.69
C ALA A 124 48.68 -27.85 -18.97
N THR A 125 48.33 -27.29 -20.14
CA THR A 125 48.54 -27.96 -21.44
C THR A 125 49.94 -27.71 -22.02
N GLY A 126 50.65 -26.68 -21.55
CA GLY A 126 51.98 -26.31 -22.07
C GLY A 126 51.99 -25.96 -23.56
N GLY A 127 50.81 -25.75 -24.15
CA GLY A 127 50.63 -25.54 -25.58
C GLY A 127 50.82 -24.06 -25.96
N PRO A 128 51.48 -23.75 -27.09
CA PRO A 128 51.62 -22.38 -27.55
C PRO A 128 50.26 -21.81 -27.94
N PHE A 129 49.81 -20.75 -27.26
CA PHE A 129 48.61 -20.03 -27.65
C PHE A 129 48.94 -19.12 -28.84
N GLN A 130 48.41 -19.45 -30.03
CA GLN A 130 48.64 -18.70 -31.28
C GLN A 130 50.13 -18.51 -31.66
N GLY A 131 50.98 -19.49 -31.36
CA GLY A 131 52.40 -19.47 -31.76
C GLY A 131 53.29 -18.51 -30.95
N VAL A 132 52.73 -17.80 -29.96
CA VAL A 132 53.51 -17.00 -29.02
C VAL A 132 53.81 -17.87 -27.79
N PRO A 133 55.07 -18.14 -27.45
CA PRO A 133 55.42 -18.88 -26.24
C PRO A 133 55.15 -18.00 -25.02
N LEU A 134 53.91 -18.05 -24.50
CA LEU A 134 53.59 -17.52 -23.18
C LEU A 134 54.18 -18.46 -22.12
N ILE A 135 55.38 -18.10 -21.63
CA ILE A 135 56.04 -18.61 -20.41
C ILE A 135 56.12 -20.15 -20.32
N GLY A 136 57.30 -20.68 -20.66
CA GLY A 136 57.71 -22.06 -20.38
C GLY A 136 57.10 -23.08 -21.34
N GLY A 137 57.87 -23.62 -22.27
CA GLY A 137 57.43 -24.68 -23.20
C GLY A 137 57.15 -26.04 -22.55
N GLN A 138 56.99 -26.08 -21.23
CA GLN A 138 56.67 -27.26 -20.44
C GLN A 138 55.56 -26.90 -19.44
N PRO A 139 54.70 -27.86 -19.07
CA PRO A 139 53.62 -27.63 -18.12
C PRO A 139 54.18 -27.11 -16.79
N ASP A 140 53.82 -25.88 -16.45
CA ASP A 140 54.21 -25.24 -15.18
C ASP A 140 53.09 -25.46 -14.15
N GLY A 141 53.33 -26.42 -13.26
CA GLY A 141 52.41 -26.76 -12.18
C GLY A 141 52.18 -25.59 -11.22
N PHE A 142 53.18 -24.73 -11.00
CA PHE A 142 53.04 -23.56 -10.13
C PHE A 142 52.13 -22.51 -10.77
N ALA A 143 52.35 -22.18 -12.05
CA ALA A 143 51.50 -21.25 -12.78
C ALA A 143 50.04 -21.72 -12.86
N THR A 144 49.83 -23.04 -13.02
CA THR A 144 48.49 -23.65 -13.01
C THR A 144 47.79 -23.47 -11.65
N VAL A 145 48.48 -23.77 -10.55
CA VAL A 145 47.93 -23.63 -9.19
C VAL A 145 47.66 -22.16 -8.84
N ALA A 146 48.57 -21.25 -9.19
CA ALA A 146 48.39 -19.82 -8.97
C ALA A 146 47.18 -19.26 -9.73
N SER A 147 46.98 -19.69 -10.98
CA SER A 147 45.85 -19.26 -11.82
C SER A 147 44.51 -19.80 -11.31
N LEU A 148 44.47 -21.04 -10.81
CA LEU A 148 43.28 -21.61 -10.16
C LEU A 148 42.93 -20.88 -8.87
N LEU A 149 43.94 -20.57 -8.03
CA LEU A 149 43.75 -19.77 -6.82
C LEU A 149 43.20 -18.38 -7.13
N LEU A 150 43.73 -17.71 -8.16
CA LEU A 150 43.25 -16.42 -8.61
C LEU A 150 41.79 -16.51 -9.09
N SER A 151 41.44 -17.55 -9.85
CA SER A 151 40.06 -17.77 -10.30
C SER A 151 39.09 -17.95 -9.12
N PHE A 152 39.47 -18.75 -8.12
CA PHE A 152 38.63 -18.98 -6.95
C PHE A 152 38.47 -17.72 -6.10
N ALA A 153 39.55 -16.98 -5.86
CA ALA A 153 39.50 -15.72 -5.14
C ALA A 153 38.61 -14.68 -5.85
N ALA A 154 38.73 -14.58 -7.18
CA ALA A 154 37.90 -13.69 -7.99
C ALA A 154 36.41 -14.11 -7.94
N ALA A 155 36.09 -15.40 -8.00
CA ALA A 155 34.73 -15.90 -7.86
C ALA A 155 34.10 -15.54 -6.50
N LEU A 156 34.85 -15.69 -5.41
CA LEU A 156 34.38 -15.28 -4.07
C LEU A 156 34.13 -13.77 -3.98
N CYS A 157 35.01 -12.95 -4.58
CA CYS A 157 34.83 -11.50 -4.61
C CYS A 157 33.58 -11.09 -5.42
N ALA A 158 33.29 -11.79 -6.51
CA ALA A 158 32.07 -11.57 -7.30
C ALA A 158 30.81 -11.92 -6.50
N LEU A 159 30.81 -13.08 -5.82
CA LEU A 159 29.69 -13.51 -4.97
C LEU A 159 29.46 -12.54 -3.80
N ALA A 160 30.52 -12.09 -3.13
CA ALA A 160 30.42 -11.11 -2.05
C ALA A 160 29.84 -9.78 -2.54
N SER A 161 30.32 -9.29 -3.68
CA SER A 161 29.81 -8.05 -4.29
C SER A 161 28.32 -8.16 -4.67
N TYR A 162 27.90 -9.32 -5.18
CA TYR A 162 26.50 -9.60 -5.51
C TYR A 162 25.61 -9.71 -4.27
N ALA A 163 26.08 -10.35 -3.19
CA ALA A 163 25.35 -10.43 -1.93
C ALA A 163 25.14 -9.04 -1.28
N HIS A 164 26.14 -8.16 -1.38
CA HIS A 164 26.02 -6.78 -0.91
C HIS A 164 24.97 -5.97 -1.69
N GLU A 165 24.78 -6.24 -2.98
CA GLU A 165 23.68 -5.65 -3.76
C GLU A 165 22.31 -6.09 -3.22
N GLY A 166 22.15 -7.39 -2.92
CA GLY A 166 20.92 -7.93 -2.35
C GLY A 166 20.55 -7.27 -1.01
N LEU A 167 21.52 -7.19 -0.10
CA LEU A 167 21.34 -6.54 1.19
C LEU A 167 21.02 -5.05 1.04
N ALA A 168 21.70 -4.36 0.13
CA ALA A 168 21.49 -2.93 -0.07
C ALA A 168 20.09 -2.63 -0.67
N ASN A 169 19.56 -3.51 -1.53
CA ASN A 169 18.19 -3.41 -2.02
C ASN A 169 17.17 -3.58 -0.88
N GLU A 170 17.40 -4.55 0.01
CA GLU A 170 16.55 -4.77 1.18
C GLU A 170 16.60 -3.58 2.15
N VAL A 171 17.79 -3.05 2.43
CA VAL A 171 17.96 -1.83 3.26
C VAL A 171 17.27 -0.63 2.62
N THR A 172 17.31 -0.50 1.29
CA THR A 172 16.62 0.60 0.58
C THR A 172 15.10 0.45 0.65
N ALA A 173 14.59 -0.78 0.54
CA ALA A 173 13.16 -1.07 0.72
C ALA A 173 12.71 -0.76 2.15
N MET A 174 13.51 -1.17 3.15
CA MET A 174 13.25 -0.84 4.56
C MET A 174 13.36 0.66 4.82
N ALA A 175 14.30 1.37 4.21
CA ALA A 175 14.40 2.82 4.32
C ALA A 175 13.16 3.53 3.75
N LYS A 176 12.61 3.02 2.63
CA LYS A 176 11.34 3.52 2.07
C LYS A 176 10.16 3.27 3.01
N GLN A 177 10.09 2.08 3.62
CA GLN A 177 9.07 1.77 4.62
C GLN A 177 9.22 2.65 5.86
N ASN A 178 10.44 2.87 6.34
CA ASN A 178 10.72 3.77 7.46
C ASN A 178 10.33 5.22 7.13
N GLY A 179 10.55 5.68 5.90
CA GLY A 179 10.06 6.97 5.43
C GLY A 179 8.54 7.06 5.51
N ALA A 180 7.83 6.02 5.06
CA ALA A 180 6.37 5.96 5.18
C ALA A 180 5.90 5.91 6.64
N PHE A 181 6.62 5.24 7.54
CA PHE A 181 6.33 5.25 8.97
C PHE A 181 6.60 6.62 9.60
N ALA A 182 7.68 7.30 9.21
CA ALA A 182 7.96 8.66 9.67
C ALA A 182 6.85 9.63 9.23
N ASP A 183 6.43 9.57 7.96
CA ASP A 183 5.32 10.39 7.45
C ASP A 183 3.99 10.06 8.17
N LYS A 184 3.75 8.79 8.53
CA LYS A 184 2.58 8.38 9.33
C LYS A 184 2.67 8.91 10.77
N ASN A 185 3.85 8.87 11.39
CA ASN A 185 4.07 9.42 12.72
C ASN A 185 3.88 10.93 12.75
N ASP A 186 4.40 11.66 11.75
CA ASP A 186 4.21 13.10 11.63
C ASP A 186 2.72 13.47 11.51
N LYS A 187 1.96 12.71 10.71
CA LYS A 187 0.50 12.87 10.60
C LYS A 187 -0.21 12.55 11.91
N MET A 188 0.21 11.50 12.62
CA MET A 188 -0.35 11.14 13.92
C MET A 188 -0.08 12.23 14.97
N ASP A 189 1.12 12.81 14.97
CA ASP A 189 1.48 13.95 15.82
C ASP A 189 0.64 15.19 15.52
N GLU A 190 0.36 15.46 14.24
CA GLU A 190 -0.55 16.53 13.82
C GLU A 190 -1.98 16.27 14.31
N GLN A 191 -2.48 15.04 14.16
CA GLN A 191 -3.80 14.64 14.67
C GLN A 191 -3.89 14.73 16.21
N VAL A 192 -2.84 14.34 16.94
CA VAL A 192 -2.80 14.46 18.40
C VAL A 192 -2.82 15.94 18.83
N LYS A 193 -2.12 16.82 18.10
CA LYS A 193 -2.19 18.27 18.35
C LYS A 193 -3.59 18.83 18.10
N GLU A 194 -4.25 18.39 17.03
CA GLU A 194 -5.64 18.76 16.75
C GLU A 194 -6.59 18.28 17.87
N LEU A 195 -6.44 17.04 18.34
CA LEU A 195 -7.22 16.51 19.47
C LEU A 195 -6.96 17.28 20.77
N GLY A 196 -5.72 17.74 21.01
CA GLY A 196 -5.40 18.62 22.14
C GLY A 196 -6.14 19.97 22.06
N GLY A 197 -6.26 20.53 20.84
CA GLY A 197 -7.08 21.71 20.58
C GLY A 197 -8.58 21.48 20.81
N VAL A 198 -9.09 20.32 20.41
CA VAL A 198 -10.48 19.89 20.66
C VAL A 198 -10.73 19.71 22.15
N SER A 199 -9.83 19.07 22.90
CA SER A 199 -9.93 18.92 24.36
C SER A 199 -9.98 20.27 25.06
N THR A 200 -9.11 21.21 24.66
CA THR A 200 -9.08 22.57 25.22
C THR A 200 -10.39 23.31 24.91
N SER A 201 -10.92 23.13 23.70
CA SER A 201 -12.20 23.72 23.29
C SER A 201 -13.37 23.09 24.05
N LEU A 202 -13.35 21.78 24.30
CA LEU A 202 -14.34 21.05 25.10
C LEU A 202 -14.32 21.50 26.56
N GLU A 203 -13.14 21.75 27.12
CA GLU A 203 -12.99 22.21 28.49
C GLU A 203 -13.46 23.67 28.64
N GLN A 204 -13.18 24.51 27.64
CA GLN A 204 -13.77 25.85 27.54
C GLN A 204 -15.29 25.78 27.39
N LEU A 205 -15.82 24.89 26.54
CA LEU A 205 -17.26 24.72 26.34
C LEU A 205 -17.94 24.19 27.60
N LYS A 206 -17.33 23.24 28.31
CA LYS A 206 -17.80 22.73 29.61
C LYS A 206 -17.82 23.82 30.68
N SER A 207 -16.83 24.72 30.66
CA SER A 207 -16.79 25.87 31.57
C SER A 207 -17.83 26.95 31.23
N SER A 208 -18.17 27.10 29.94
CA SER A 208 -19.10 28.14 29.46
C SER A 208 -20.56 27.66 29.42
N MET A 209 -20.79 26.37 29.17
CA MET A 209 -22.09 25.71 29.14
C MET A 209 -22.31 24.93 30.44
N GLY A 210 -22.56 25.66 31.53
CA GLY A 210 -22.80 25.06 32.83
C GLY A 210 -24.03 24.14 32.96
N LEU A 211 -24.92 23.98 31.96
CA LEU A 211 -26.22 23.29 32.18
C LEU A 211 -26.90 22.60 30.98
N HIS A 212 -26.28 22.44 29.79
CA HIS A 212 -26.93 21.75 28.65
C HIS A 212 -26.07 20.62 28.07
N LEU A 213 -26.15 19.45 28.70
CA LEU A 213 -25.53 18.20 28.24
C LEU A 213 -25.98 17.80 26.82
N ASP A 214 -27.25 18.02 26.50
CA ASP A 214 -27.81 17.71 25.18
C ASP A 214 -27.16 18.55 24.06
N GLN A 215 -26.90 19.84 24.32
CA GLN A 215 -26.21 20.72 23.35
C GLN A 215 -24.74 20.32 23.16
N LEU A 216 -24.08 19.81 24.20
CA LEU A 216 -22.72 19.29 24.10
C LEU A 216 -22.68 17.99 23.31
N GLU A 217 -23.63 17.08 23.53
CA GLU A 217 -23.76 15.83 22.74
C GLU A 217 -24.00 16.14 21.26
N ASP A 218 -24.90 17.08 20.95
CA ASP A 218 -25.16 17.52 19.58
C ASP A 218 -23.92 18.17 18.94
N THR A 219 -23.18 18.98 19.70
CA THR A 219 -21.95 19.62 19.22
C THR A 219 -20.84 18.59 18.99
N LEU A 220 -20.67 17.61 19.89
CA LEU A 220 -19.72 16.51 19.75
C LEU A 220 -20.05 15.63 18.54
N ARG A 221 -21.32 15.29 18.35
CA ARG A 221 -21.78 14.51 17.19
C ARG A 221 -21.56 15.29 15.89
N SER A 222 -21.82 16.59 15.87
CA SER A 222 -21.54 17.45 14.71
C SER A 222 -20.05 17.55 14.42
N LEU A 223 -19.21 17.68 15.44
CA LEU A 223 -17.75 17.77 15.28
C LEU A 223 -17.15 16.44 14.80
N HIS A 224 -17.66 15.31 15.32
CA HIS A 224 -17.33 13.97 14.83
C HIS A 224 -17.73 13.79 13.36
N GLN A 225 -18.93 14.23 12.98
CA GLN A 225 -19.39 14.20 11.59
C GLN A 225 -18.47 15.01 10.66
N VAL A 226 -18.06 16.21 11.07
CA VAL A 226 -17.13 17.04 10.31
C VAL A 226 -15.78 16.33 10.17
N ASN A 227 -15.28 15.70 11.24
CA ASN A 227 -14.02 14.97 11.21
C ASN A 227 -14.07 13.76 10.27
N CYS A 228 -15.08 12.89 10.39
CA CYS A 228 -15.26 11.74 9.48
C CYS A 228 -15.41 12.19 8.01
N THR A 229 -16.15 13.28 7.78
CA THR A 229 -16.30 13.85 6.44
C THR A 229 -14.98 14.43 5.90
N MET A 230 -14.17 15.05 6.76
CA MET A 230 -12.87 15.63 6.41
C MET A 230 -11.83 14.55 6.12
N GLN A 231 -11.80 13.47 6.90
CA GLN A 231 -10.94 12.31 6.64
C GLN A 231 -11.30 11.66 5.31
N MET A 232 -12.58 11.39 5.05
CA MET A 232 -13.04 10.85 3.77
C MET A 232 -12.78 11.83 2.60
N GLY A 233 -12.93 13.14 2.85
CA GLY A 233 -12.60 14.20 1.90
C GLY A 233 -11.11 14.29 1.57
N THR A 234 -10.24 14.01 2.54
CA THR A 234 -8.78 13.96 2.36
C THR A 234 -8.38 12.77 1.51
N ILE A 235 -9.00 11.61 1.75
CA ILE A 235 -8.82 10.41 0.92
C ILE A 235 -9.31 10.64 -0.52
N LEU A 236 -10.48 11.28 -0.67
CA LEU A 236 -11.01 11.71 -1.98
C LEU A 236 -10.09 12.69 -2.70
N ARG A 237 -9.48 13.63 -1.98
CA ARG A 237 -8.53 14.59 -2.56
C ARG A 237 -7.26 13.89 -3.03
N ALA A 238 -6.75 12.93 -2.25
CA ALA A 238 -5.63 12.10 -2.67
C ALA A 238 -5.97 11.29 -3.94
N PHE A 239 -7.20 10.76 -4.03
CA PHE A 239 -7.68 10.07 -5.22
C PHE A 239 -7.77 10.98 -6.45
N LEU A 240 -8.36 12.17 -6.31
CA LEU A 240 -8.47 13.16 -7.39
C LEU A 240 -7.10 13.70 -7.87
N MET A 241 -6.12 13.78 -6.97
CA MET A 241 -4.75 14.18 -7.34
C MET A 241 -3.99 13.04 -8.05
N SER A 242 -4.35 11.78 -7.78
CA SER A 242 -3.83 10.60 -8.50
C SER A 242 -4.39 10.50 -9.94
N ASP A 243 -5.61 11.00 -10.18
CA ASP A 243 -6.25 11.10 -11.51
C ASP A 243 -5.63 12.19 -12.43
N SER A 244 -4.39 12.60 -12.17
CA SER A 244 -3.70 13.68 -12.91
C SER A 244 -3.35 13.33 -14.37
N PHE A 245 -3.69 12.13 -14.84
CA PHE A 245 -3.48 11.67 -16.22
C PHE A 245 -4.76 11.65 -17.09
N GLY A 246 -5.88 12.17 -16.58
CA GLY A 246 -7.09 12.42 -17.38
C GLY A 246 -7.94 11.19 -17.68
N ASN A 247 -7.70 10.07 -17.00
CA ASN A 247 -8.54 8.89 -17.11
C ASN A 247 -9.67 8.96 -16.08
N LYS A 248 -10.78 9.61 -16.46
CA LYS A 248 -11.97 9.81 -15.62
C LYS A 248 -12.61 8.52 -15.08
N ASP A 249 -12.21 7.37 -15.62
CA ASP A 249 -12.66 6.04 -15.20
C ASP A 249 -11.59 5.28 -14.39
N SER A 250 -10.54 5.95 -13.92
CA SER A 250 -9.54 5.35 -13.02
C SER A 250 -10.22 4.85 -11.73
N ARG A 251 -9.82 3.66 -11.29
CA ARG A 251 -10.41 2.94 -10.16
C ARG A 251 -9.32 2.56 -9.17
N LEU A 252 -9.67 2.54 -7.88
CA LEU A 252 -8.86 1.85 -6.89
C LEU A 252 -9.02 0.34 -7.08
N GLU A 253 -7.89 -0.35 -7.23
CA GLU A 253 -7.80 -1.79 -7.41
C GLU A 253 -6.66 -2.36 -6.54
N GLY A 254 -6.73 -3.66 -6.23
CA GLY A 254 -5.65 -4.38 -5.54
C GLY A 254 -5.26 -3.79 -4.18
N ASP A 255 -3.96 -3.52 -4.02
CA ASP A 255 -3.39 -3.07 -2.74
C ASP A 255 -3.90 -1.68 -2.32
N GLU A 256 -4.13 -0.77 -3.27
CA GLU A 256 -4.65 0.57 -2.98
C GLU A 256 -6.03 0.53 -2.35
N LEU A 257 -6.85 -0.43 -2.79
CA LEU A 257 -8.18 -0.65 -2.25
C LEU A 257 -8.13 -1.27 -0.85
N THR A 258 -7.16 -2.16 -0.61
CA THR A 258 -6.93 -2.75 0.71
C THR A 258 -6.51 -1.68 1.72
N ASP A 259 -5.58 -0.80 1.32
CA ASP A 259 -5.16 0.34 2.14
C ASP A 259 -6.30 1.34 2.39
N PHE A 260 -7.15 1.57 1.38
CA PHE A 260 -8.34 2.40 1.51
C PHE A 260 -9.30 1.84 2.57
N PHE A 261 -9.70 0.57 2.47
CA PHE A 261 -10.59 -0.04 3.46
C PHE A 261 -9.92 -0.25 4.83
N GLY A 262 -8.60 -0.43 4.88
CA GLY A 262 -7.87 -0.44 6.14
C GLY A 262 -7.90 0.91 6.87
N SER A 263 -7.96 2.01 6.10
CA SER A 263 -7.97 3.37 6.63
C SER A 263 -9.37 3.93 6.88
N ALA A 264 -10.35 3.60 6.03
CA ALA A 264 -11.72 4.13 6.09
C ALA A 264 -12.76 3.14 6.65
N GLY A 265 -12.39 1.86 6.79
CA GLY A 265 -13.25 0.80 7.28
C GLY A 265 -13.78 1.03 8.70
N PRO A 266 -12.96 1.47 9.68
CA PRO A 266 -13.44 1.78 11.02
C PRO A 266 -14.55 2.83 11.04
N GLU A 267 -14.39 3.93 10.31
CA GLU A 267 -15.34 5.05 10.23
C GLU A 267 -16.62 4.62 9.53
N LEU A 268 -16.50 3.85 8.44
CA LEU A 268 -17.66 3.29 7.76
C LEU A 268 -18.46 2.35 8.66
N LYS A 269 -17.76 1.52 9.45
CA LYS A 269 -18.37 0.58 10.40
C LYS A 269 -19.05 1.27 11.57
N GLU A 270 -18.53 2.42 12.00
CA GLU A 270 -19.19 3.24 13.02
C GLU A 270 -20.53 3.81 12.52
N VAL A 271 -20.55 4.25 11.25
CA VAL A 271 -21.71 4.89 10.60
C VAL A 271 -22.83 3.89 10.24
N ALA A 272 -22.49 2.63 9.96
CA ALA A 272 -23.45 1.59 9.60
C ALA A 272 -23.03 0.22 10.18
N PRO A 273 -23.11 0.01 11.50
CA PRO A 273 -22.54 -1.16 12.18
C PRO A 273 -23.11 -2.51 11.72
N ASP A 274 -24.37 -2.51 11.26
CA ASP A 274 -25.07 -3.71 10.81
C ASP A 274 -24.80 -4.06 9.33
N PHE A 275 -24.01 -3.25 8.62
CA PHE A 275 -23.73 -3.46 7.21
C PHE A 275 -22.57 -4.46 6.99
N ASP A 276 -22.68 -5.30 5.96
CA ASP A 276 -21.64 -6.28 5.62
C ASP A 276 -20.47 -5.63 4.87
N PHE A 277 -19.54 -5.04 5.62
CA PHE A 277 -18.32 -4.44 5.06
C PHE A 277 -17.38 -5.45 4.43
N ALA A 278 -17.38 -6.71 4.89
CA ALA A 278 -16.55 -7.75 4.31
C ALA A 278 -17.05 -8.09 2.89
N GLY A 279 -18.37 -8.21 2.73
CA GLY A 279 -19.01 -8.35 1.43
C GLY A 279 -18.72 -7.15 0.50
N LEU A 280 -18.86 -5.92 1.00
CA LEU A 280 -18.52 -4.71 0.23
C LEU A 280 -17.07 -4.70 -0.22
N GLN A 281 -16.12 -5.00 0.67
CA GLN A 281 -14.70 -5.04 0.34
C GLN A 281 -14.41 -6.12 -0.70
N GLN A 282 -15.01 -7.31 -0.56
CA GLN A 282 -14.83 -8.41 -1.51
C GLN A 282 -15.33 -8.04 -2.91
N GLU A 283 -16.53 -7.47 -3.03
CA GLU A 283 -17.08 -7.03 -4.32
C GLU A 283 -16.26 -5.89 -4.92
N ALA A 284 -15.82 -4.95 -4.08
CA ALA A 284 -14.96 -3.86 -4.51
C ALA A 284 -13.60 -4.35 -5.02
N MET A 285 -13.02 -5.41 -4.44
CA MET A 285 -11.76 -6.01 -4.92
C MET A 285 -11.88 -6.64 -6.31
N VAL A 286 -13.08 -7.07 -6.70
CA VAL A 286 -13.34 -7.64 -8.04
C VAL A 286 -13.54 -6.54 -9.08
N VAL A 287 -14.27 -5.48 -8.73
CA VAL A 287 -14.79 -4.50 -9.71
C VAL A 287 -14.02 -3.16 -9.71
N GLY A 288 -13.36 -2.85 -8.61
CA GLY A 288 -12.71 -1.59 -8.32
C GLY A 288 -13.66 -0.46 -7.87
N ILE A 289 -13.13 0.49 -7.10
CA ILE A 289 -13.88 1.67 -6.65
C ILE A 289 -13.53 2.89 -7.50
N GLY A 290 -14.53 3.41 -8.22
CA GLY A 290 -14.40 4.66 -8.96
C GLY A 290 -14.85 5.89 -8.16
N LEU A 291 -14.60 7.08 -8.71
CA LEU A 291 -14.91 8.36 -8.05
C LEU A 291 -16.37 8.52 -7.62
N TYR A 292 -17.33 8.09 -8.44
CA TYR A 292 -18.75 8.17 -8.07
C TYR A 292 -19.12 7.24 -6.92
N ASN A 293 -18.45 6.07 -6.81
CA ASN A 293 -18.65 5.18 -5.67
C ASN A 293 -18.09 5.81 -4.40
N MET A 294 -16.95 6.50 -4.49
CA MET A 294 -16.42 7.30 -3.36
C MET A 294 -17.39 8.39 -2.92
N ARG A 295 -18.04 9.06 -3.86
CA ARG A 295 -19.09 10.04 -3.55
C ARG A 295 -20.28 9.40 -2.82
N LEU A 296 -20.67 8.18 -3.21
CA LEU A 296 -21.70 7.43 -2.50
C LEU A 296 -21.23 7.01 -1.10
N LEU A 297 -19.95 6.65 -0.90
CA LEU A 297 -19.38 6.36 0.42
C LEU A 297 -19.41 7.58 1.33
N VAL A 298 -19.03 8.76 0.82
CA VAL A 298 -19.16 10.01 1.58
C VAL A 298 -20.61 10.26 1.96
N ASN A 299 -21.53 10.11 1.02
CA ASN A 299 -22.94 10.30 1.32
C ASN A 299 -23.44 9.28 2.38
N ALA A 300 -22.92 8.05 2.39
CA ALA A 300 -23.22 7.07 3.42
C ALA A 300 -22.72 7.52 4.81
N VAL A 301 -21.50 8.05 4.89
CA VAL A 301 -20.93 8.65 6.12
C VAL A 301 -21.78 9.80 6.62
N VAL A 302 -22.13 10.73 5.72
CA VAL A 302 -23.01 11.86 6.05
C VAL A 302 -24.37 11.36 6.53
N ALA A 303 -24.92 10.32 5.90
CA ALA A 303 -26.21 9.75 6.23
C ALA A 303 -26.25 8.99 7.57
N GLY A 304 -25.16 8.38 8.03
CA GLY A 304 -25.16 7.68 9.33
C GLY A 304 -25.09 8.62 10.52
N CYS A 305 -24.80 9.90 10.28
CA CYS A 305 -24.95 10.96 11.27
C CYS A 305 -26.36 11.56 11.30
N ASP A 306 -27.24 11.18 10.36
CA ASP A 306 -28.61 11.67 10.27
C ASP A 306 -29.55 10.87 11.19
N GLN A 307 -30.68 11.45 11.55
CA GLN A 307 -31.71 10.82 12.37
C GLN A 307 -32.53 9.77 11.60
N VAL A 308 -32.38 9.68 10.27
CA VAL A 308 -33.18 8.77 9.44
C VAL A 308 -32.58 7.37 9.46
N PRO A 309 -33.23 6.39 10.13
CA PRO A 309 -32.68 5.06 10.28
C PRO A 309 -32.54 4.35 8.94
N GLY A 310 -31.42 3.66 8.74
CA GLY A 310 -31.15 2.85 7.55
C GLY A 310 -30.70 3.63 6.32
N ARG A 311 -30.58 4.97 6.39
CA ARG A 311 -30.14 5.77 5.24
C ARG A 311 -28.68 5.48 4.85
N SER A 312 -27.77 5.39 5.81
CA SER A 312 -26.38 4.98 5.55
C SER A 312 -26.31 3.60 4.92
N THR A 313 -27.03 2.62 5.48
CA THR A 313 -27.15 1.25 4.95
C THR A 313 -27.68 1.24 3.52
N ALA A 314 -28.70 2.03 3.20
CA ALA A 314 -29.24 2.13 1.84
C ALA A 314 -28.21 2.70 0.86
N MET A 315 -27.40 3.67 1.27
CA MET A 315 -26.34 4.23 0.44
C MET A 315 -25.21 3.23 0.21
N LEU A 316 -24.83 2.45 1.23
CA LEU A 316 -23.83 1.39 1.09
C LEU A 316 -24.35 0.23 0.22
N ALA A 317 -25.60 -0.20 0.44
CA ALA A 317 -26.25 -1.21 -0.40
C ALA A 317 -26.35 -0.77 -1.86
N LEU A 318 -26.54 0.53 -2.11
CA LEU A 318 -26.57 1.09 -3.47
C LEU A 318 -25.21 0.93 -4.18
N ILE A 319 -24.10 1.04 -3.43
CA ILE A 319 -22.75 0.81 -3.98
C ILE A 319 -22.58 -0.65 -4.36
N VAL A 320 -22.95 -1.58 -3.48
CA VAL A 320 -22.80 -3.02 -3.73
C VAL A 320 -23.72 -3.49 -4.85
N PHE A 321 -24.94 -2.95 -4.95
CA PHE A 321 -25.82 -3.12 -6.11
C PHE A 321 -25.17 -2.63 -7.40
N GLY A 322 -24.42 -1.53 -7.33
CA GLY A 322 -23.63 -1.05 -8.46
C GLY A 322 -22.57 -2.04 -8.92
N PHE A 323 -21.98 -2.83 -8.01
CA PHE A 323 -21.01 -3.87 -8.34
C PHE A 323 -21.64 -5.11 -8.95
N ASN A 324 -22.70 -5.62 -8.33
CA ASN A 324 -23.39 -6.83 -8.78
C ASN A 324 -24.91 -6.68 -8.58
N PRO A 325 -25.63 -6.18 -9.60
CA PRO A 325 -27.04 -5.84 -9.45
C PRO A 325 -27.94 -7.06 -9.35
N ASP A 326 -27.52 -8.23 -9.85
CA ASP A 326 -28.26 -9.48 -9.72
C ASP A 326 -28.25 -10.00 -8.28
N LYS A 327 -27.06 -10.02 -7.67
CA LYS A 327 -26.87 -10.57 -6.33
C LYS A 327 -27.47 -9.68 -5.23
N HIS A 328 -27.35 -8.36 -5.38
CA HIS A 328 -27.71 -7.40 -4.32
C HIS A 328 -29.04 -6.67 -4.56
N PHE A 329 -29.84 -7.11 -5.54
CA PHE A 329 -31.14 -6.50 -5.85
C PHE A 329 -32.07 -6.47 -4.64
N ASP A 330 -32.30 -7.63 -4.02
CA ASP A 330 -33.25 -7.78 -2.91
C ASP A 330 -32.78 -7.11 -1.62
N GLU A 331 -31.46 -7.03 -1.43
CA GLU A 331 -30.86 -6.32 -0.31
C GLU A 331 -31.09 -4.82 -0.44
N LEU A 332 -30.76 -4.23 -1.59
CA LEU A 332 -30.99 -2.82 -1.85
C LEU A 332 -32.48 -2.47 -1.80
N LEU A 333 -33.34 -3.31 -2.38
CA LEU A 333 -34.79 -3.12 -2.33
C LEU A 333 -35.29 -3.04 -0.87
N ARG A 334 -34.84 -3.94 0.00
CA ARG A 334 -35.20 -3.91 1.43
C ARG A 334 -34.70 -2.64 2.10
N ALA A 335 -33.46 -2.24 1.85
CA ALA A 335 -32.89 -1.02 2.42
C ALA A 335 -33.64 0.24 1.94
N LEU A 336 -33.95 0.34 0.64
CA LEU A 336 -34.69 1.47 0.07
C LEU A 336 -36.11 1.57 0.60
N LYS A 337 -36.82 0.46 0.85
CA LYS A 337 -38.17 0.51 1.46
C LYS A 337 -38.18 1.15 2.85
N VAL A 338 -37.12 0.94 3.63
CA VAL A 338 -37.02 1.52 4.98
C VAL A 338 -36.92 3.05 4.90
N VAL A 339 -36.23 3.57 3.89
CA VAL A 339 -35.93 5.00 3.73
C VAL A 339 -36.98 5.72 2.88
N LEU A 340 -37.32 5.18 1.70
CA LEU A 340 -38.24 5.77 0.73
C LEU A 340 -39.69 5.37 1.00
N LYS A 341 -40.17 5.61 2.21
CA LYS A 341 -41.52 5.19 2.66
C LYS A 341 -42.68 5.71 1.81
N GLN A 342 -42.48 6.82 1.10
CA GLN A 342 -43.49 7.40 0.22
C GLN A 342 -43.66 6.66 -1.11
N LYS A 343 -42.64 5.87 -1.52
CA LYS A 343 -42.70 5.11 -2.76
C LYS A 343 -43.21 3.70 -2.50
N SER A 344 -44.06 3.21 -3.38
CA SER A 344 -44.50 1.82 -3.32
C SER A 344 -43.35 0.87 -3.67
N GLU A 345 -43.40 -0.36 -3.17
CA GLU A 345 -42.43 -1.41 -3.52
C GLU A 345 -42.31 -1.60 -5.03
N VAL A 346 -43.42 -1.51 -5.75
CA VAL A 346 -43.48 -1.69 -7.21
C VAL A 346 -42.71 -0.58 -7.93
N GLU A 347 -42.83 0.66 -7.46
CA GLU A 347 -42.08 1.80 -8.00
C GLU A 347 -40.57 1.67 -7.75
N ILE A 348 -40.18 1.24 -6.53
CA ILE A 348 -38.77 1.04 -6.20
C ILE A 348 -38.19 -0.09 -7.06
N LYS A 349 -38.89 -1.23 -7.21
CA LYS A 349 -38.46 -2.33 -8.08
C LYS A 349 -38.28 -1.88 -9.52
N ALA A 350 -39.26 -1.17 -10.09
CA ALA A 350 -39.19 -0.68 -11.46
C ALA A 350 -37.98 0.24 -11.67
N LEU A 351 -37.67 1.08 -10.68
CA LEU A 351 -36.50 1.97 -10.71
C LEU A 351 -35.19 1.17 -10.61
N LEU A 352 -35.10 0.13 -9.78
CA LEU A 352 -33.93 -0.74 -9.70
C LEU A 352 -33.73 -1.58 -10.97
N ASP A 353 -34.81 -2.12 -11.55
CA ASP A 353 -34.76 -2.87 -12.80
C ASP A 353 -34.30 -1.98 -13.96
N ALA A 354 -34.75 -0.72 -14.00
CA ALA A 354 -34.27 0.26 -14.97
C ALA A 354 -32.76 0.50 -14.85
N LYS A 355 -32.22 0.60 -13.62
CA LYS A 355 -30.77 0.74 -13.40
C LYS A 355 -30.00 -0.52 -13.73
N LYS A 356 -30.54 -1.68 -13.39
CA LYS A 356 -29.97 -2.99 -13.75
C LYS A 356 -29.79 -3.14 -15.25
N GLY A 357 -30.71 -2.61 -16.06
CA GLY A 357 -30.57 -2.57 -17.52
C GLY A 357 -29.38 -1.73 -18.05
N LEU A 358 -28.76 -0.90 -17.20
CA LEU A 358 -27.57 -0.11 -17.53
C LEU A 358 -26.25 -0.82 -17.17
N ALA A 359 -26.34 -2.05 -16.65
CA ALA A 359 -25.17 -2.89 -16.37
C ALA A 359 -24.36 -3.15 -17.64
N ARG A 360 -23.04 -2.94 -17.56
CA ARG A 360 -22.15 -3.09 -18.71
C ARG A 360 -21.45 -4.47 -18.66
N PRO A 361 -21.63 -5.34 -19.67
CA PRO A 361 -20.97 -6.66 -19.69
C PRO A 361 -19.44 -6.57 -19.66
N GLN A 362 -18.88 -5.54 -20.31
CA GLN A 362 -17.44 -5.28 -20.36
C GLN A 362 -16.84 -4.84 -19.01
N ASP A 363 -17.67 -4.43 -18.05
CA ASP A 363 -17.28 -4.00 -16.71
C ASP A 363 -17.74 -5.02 -15.65
N HIS A 364 -17.69 -6.32 -15.96
CA HIS A 364 -18.17 -7.40 -15.08
C HIS A 364 -19.66 -7.31 -14.70
N GLY A 365 -20.51 -6.70 -15.53
CA GLY A 365 -21.94 -6.54 -15.24
C GLY A 365 -22.24 -5.43 -14.23
N ARG A 366 -21.27 -4.56 -13.97
CA ARG A 366 -21.40 -3.40 -13.08
C ARG A 366 -22.27 -2.29 -13.68
N ILE A 367 -22.97 -1.57 -12.82
CA ILE A 367 -23.61 -0.28 -13.11
C ILE A 367 -22.63 0.86 -12.77
N PRO A 368 -22.34 1.80 -13.69
CA PRO A 368 -21.53 2.97 -13.37
C PRO A 368 -22.15 3.79 -12.23
N GLY A 369 -21.37 4.16 -11.21
CA GLY A 369 -21.90 4.85 -10.02
C GLY A 369 -22.59 6.18 -10.33
N LYS A 370 -22.23 6.83 -11.44
CA LYS A 370 -22.92 8.02 -11.97
C LYS A 370 -24.41 7.78 -12.21
N GLU A 371 -24.76 6.59 -12.72
CA GLU A 371 -26.13 6.21 -13.05
C GLU A 371 -26.97 5.94 -11.79
N LEU A 372 -26.35 5.80 -10.61
CA LEU A 372 -27.03 5.59 -9.33
C LEU A 372 -27.22 6.89 -8.53
N MET A 373 -26.67 8.01 -9.00
CA MET A 373 -26.66 9.29 -8.27
C MET A 373 -28.04 9.96 -8.17
N ASP A 374 -29.00 9.59 -9.01
CA ASP A 374 -30.40 10.01 -8.87
C ASP A 374 -31.08 9.31 -7.70
N ILE A 375 -30.93 7.98 -7.58
CA ILE A 375 -31.41 7.21 -6.42
C ILE A 375 -30.78 7.71 -5.14
N ALA A 376 -29.45 7.92 -5.17
CA ALA A 376 -28.72 8.47 -4.03
C ALA A 376 -29.26 9.83 -3.58
N ARG A 377 -29.65 10.70 -4.53
CA ARG A 377 -30.27 12.00 -4.22
C ARG A 377 -31.65 11.84 -3.58
N GLU A 378 -32.47 10.91 -4.07
CA GLU A 378 -33.76 10.62 -3.45
C GLU A 378 -33.62 10.07 -2.03
N VAL A 379 -32.67 9.15 -1.81
CA VAL A 379 -32.36 8.59 -0.48
C VAL A 379 -31.94 9.69 0.50
N MET A 380 -31.11 10.63 0.05
CA MET A 380 -30.66 11.76 0.88
C MET A 380 -31.75 12.81 1.13
N ALA A 381 -32.72 12.95 0.23
CA ALA A 381 -33.83 13.90 0.36
C ALA A 381 -35.03 13.34 1.16
N ALA A 382 -34.99 12.07 1.56
CA ALA A 382 -36.10 11.41 2.23
C ALA A 382 -36.23 11.87 3.69
N ASP A 383 -37.15 12.80 3.96
CA ASP A 383 -37.39 13.31 5.31
C ASP A 383 -38.19 12.36 6.21
N LEU A 384 -37.93 12.46 7.52
CA LEU A 384 -38.76 11.83 8.57
C LEU A 384 -40.16 12.44 8.71
N SER A 385 -40.41 13.61 8.10
CA SER A 385 -41.65 14.38 8.23
C SER A 385 -42.87 13.73 7.56
N ALA A 386 -42.69 12.65 6.79
CA ALA A 386 -43.77 11.88 6.19
C ALA A 386 -44.58 11.03 7.20
N LYS A 387 -44.50 11.34 8.50
CA LYS A 387 -45.47 10.90 9.51
C LYS A 387 -46.58 11.96 9.60
N THR A 388 -47.57 11.85 8.73
CA THR A 388 -48.95 12.28 9.00
C THR A 388 -49.85 11.07 8.88
#